data_AF-A0A7V4H1N4-F1
#
_entry.id   AF-A0A7V4H1N4-F1
#
_cell.length_a   1.000
_cell.length_b   1.000
_cell.length_c   1.000
_cell.angle_alpha   90.00
_cell.angle_beta   90.00
_cell.angle_gamma   90.00
#
_symmetry.space_group_name_H-M   'P 1'
#
loop_
_entity.id
_entity.type
_entity.pdbx_description
1 polymer ?
#
loop_
_entity_poly.entity_id
_entity_poly.type
_entity_poly.pdbx_seq_one_letter_code
_entity_poly.pdbx_strand_id
1 'polypeptide(L)'
;MNPFLGVFFHWLGGLAAGSFYVPFKGVRHWAWETYWLVGGVFSWLVCPWVLATALTRDLPGVLARQDPATLGWTYGFGALWGLGGLSFGLALRYLGLSLGMGVALGYCAAFGTLLPPLLKSFLPAIPVAETLPEIAVSRPGQVTLAGVAVCLAGIAVAALAGLTKEREMPAAQKRQAIAEFNFGKGLLVATFSGILSACFSFALTAGNPIGETARATGTPALWSGLPKLVVVLWGGFTTNFLWCLFLHARHGTA
;
A
#
# COMPACT_ATOMS: atom_id res chain seq x y z
N MET A 1 -15.81 -13.70 -16.32
CA MET A 1 -15.14 -13.97 -15.03
C MET A 1 -16.18 -14.49 -14.05
N ASN A 2 -15.86 -15.51 -13.25
CA ASN A 2 -16.76 -16.02 -12.21
C ASN A 2 -16.72 -15.07 -10.99
N PRO A 3 -17.83 -14.41 -10.61
CA PRO A 3 -17.82 -13.43 -9.52
C PRO A 3 -17.46 -14.05 -8.16
N PHE A 4 -17.85 -15.30 -7.90
CA PHE A 4 -17.49 -16.00 -6.66
C PHE A 4 -15.98 -16.23 -6.55
N LEU A 5 -15.34 -16.55 -7.68
CA LEU A 5 -13.89 -16.71 -7.73
C LEU A 5 -13.17 -15.38 -7.46
N GLY A 6 -13.71 -14.27 -7.95
CA GLY A 6 -13.20 -12.93 -7.64
C GLY A 6 -13.29 -12.60 -6.15
N VAL A 7 -14.45 -12.87 -5.52
CA VAL A 7 -14.64 -12.69 -4.06
C VAL A 7 -13.69 -13.59 -3.28
N PHE A 8 -13.51 -14.85 -3.70
CA PHE A 8 -12.59 -15.78 -3.08
C PHE A 8 -11.14 -15.28 -3.14
N PHE A 9 -10.67 -14.80 -4.29
CA PHE A 9 -9.32 -14.24 -4.41
C PHE A 9 -9.14 -12.95 -3.60
N HIS A 10 -10.19 -12.12 -3.49
CA HIS A 10 -10.15 -10.93 -2.64
C HIS A 10 -10.02 -11.31 -1.16
N TRP A 11 -10.80 -12.29 -0.71
CA TRP A 11 -10.71 -12.84 0.64
C TRP A 11 -9.33 -13.46 0.91
N LEU A 12 -8.79 -14.25 -0.02
CA LEU A 12 -7.46 -14.86 0.10
C LEU A 12 -6.35 -13.81 0.19
N GLY A 13 -6.44 -12.75 -0.62
CA GLY A 13 -5.55 -11.60 -0.53
C GLY A 13 -5.64 -10.89 0.83
N GLY A 14 -6.85 -10.69 1.35
CA GLY A 14 -7.08 -10.13 2.68
C GLY A 14 -6.51 -11.01 3.81
N LEU A 15 -6.66 -12.33 3.71
CA LEU A 15 -6.06 -13.28 4.65
C LEU A 15 -4.54 -13.21 4.62
N ALA A 16 -3.91 -13.21 3.44
CA ALA A 16 -2.47 -13.06 3.29
C ALA A 16 -1.98 -11.71 3.87
N ALA A 17 -2.66 -10.61 3.55
CA ALA A 17 -2.34 -9.28 4.06
C ALA A 17 -2.60 -9.10 5.57
N GLY A 18 -3.52 -9.86 6.17
CA GLY A 18 -3.75 -9.86 7.61
C GLY A 18 -2.76 -10.74 8.38
N SER A 19 -2.25 -11.80 7.75
CA SER A 19 -1.40 -12.80 8.39
C SER A 19 0.10 -12.62 8.17
N PHE A 20 0.55 -11.78 7.21
CA PHE A 20 1.97 -11.65 6.87
C PHE A 20 2.87 -11.24 8.06
N TYR A 21 2.33 -10.54 9.06
CA TYR A 21 3.09 -10.13 10.24
C TYR A 21 3.19 -11.23 11.31
N VAL A 22 2.35 -12.27 11.24
CA VAL A 22 2.30 -13.35 12.25
C VAL A 22 3.62 -14.11 12.34
N PRO A 23 4.27 -14.52 11.23
CA PRO A 23 5.56 -15.20 11.29
C PRO A 23 6.67 -14.40 11.99
N PHE A 24 6.64 -13.06 11.92
CA PHE A 24 7.64 -12.22 12.60
C PHE A 24 7.63 -12.37 14.12
N LYS A 25 6.51 -12.80 14.73
CA LYS A 25 6.47 -13.13 16.17
C LYS A 25 7.38 -14.29 16.54
N GLY A 26 7.72 -15.16 15.58
CA GLY A 26 8.64 -16.28 15.77
C GLY A 26 10.12 -15.90 15.68
N VAL A 27 10.44 -14.71 15.15
CA VAL A 27 11.82 -14.25 15.03
C VAL A 27 12.31 -13.75 16.39
N ARG A 28 13.30 -14.44 16.94
CA ARG A 28 13.94 -14.09 18.22
C ARG A 28 15.37 -13.62 17.95
N HIS A 29 15.89 -12.78 18.85
CA HIS A 29 17.29 -12.29 18.83
C HIS A 29 17.67 -11.33 17.70
N TRP A 30 16.78 -11.03 16.75
CA TRP A 30 17.05 -10.03 15.71
C TRP A 30 16.40 -8.70 16.08
N ALA A 31 17.10 -7.61 15.79
CA ALA A 31 16.50 -6.29 15.84
C ALA A 31 15.39 -6.18 14.79
N TRP A 32 14.45 -5.25 15.02
CA TRP A 32 13.31 -5.02 14.11
C TRP A 32 13.79 -4.73 12.69
N GLU A 33 14.77 -3.83 12.55
CA GLU A 33 15.36 -3.45 11.28
C GLU A 33 15.97 -4.64 10.53
N THR A 34 16.60 -5.59 11.22
CA THR A 34 17.21 -6.78 10.59
C THR A 34 16.14 -7.70 10.00
N TYR A 35 15.17 -8.14 10.81
CA TYR A 35 14.18 -9.10 10.34
C TYR A 35 13.20 -8.48 9.35
N TRP A 36 12.88 -7.20 9.52
CA TRP A 36 12.05 -6.45 8.58
C TRP A 36 12.74 -6.35 7.24
N LEU A 37 14.04 -6.03 7.23
CA LEU A 37 14.80 -5.90 5.99
C LEU A 37 14.99 -7.24 5.29
N VAL A 38 15.31 -8.31 6.00
CA VAL A 38 15.43 -9.67 5.42
C VAL A 38 14.08 -10.11 4.83
N GLY A 39 12.98 -9.91 5.57
CA GLY A 39 11.63 -10.19 5.07
C GLY A 39 11.28 -9.33 3.85
N GLY A 40 11.71 -8.06 3.84
CA GLY A 40 11.55 -7.13 2.73
C GLY A 40 12.35 -7.51 1.48
N VAL A 41 13.61 -7.95 1.63
CA VAL A 41 14.43 -8.48 0.51
C VAL A 41 13.71 -9.65 -0.13
N PHE A 42 13.23 -10.60 0.68
CA PHE A 42 12.50 -11.75 0.15
C PHE A 42 11.19 -11.34 -0.54
N SER A 43 10.37 -10.52 0.12
CA SER A 43 9.01 -10.22 -0.34
C SER A 43 8.93 -9.20 -1.47
N TRP A 44 9.84 -8.21 -1.49
CA TRP A 44 9.79 -7.08 -2.42
C TRP A 44 10.86 -7.16 -3.52
N LEU A 45 11.89 -7.99 -3.35
CA LEU A 45 12.91 -8.21 -4.38
C LEU A 45 12.83 -9.65 -4.92
N VAL A 46 13.04 -10.67 -4.09
CA VAL A 46 13.14 -12.05 -4.58
C VAL A 46 11.82 -12.56 -5.18
N CYS A 47 10.73 -12.52 -4.42
CA CYS A 47 9.42 -13.02 -4.85
C CYS A 47 8.92 -12.40 -6.16
N PRO A 48 8.87 -11.06 -6.34
CA PRO A 48 8.36 -10.49 -7.57
C PRO A 48 9.25 -10.80 -8.77
N TRP A 49 10.57 -10.82 -8.62
CA TRP A 49 11.48 -11.20 -9.70
C TRP A 49 11.33 -12.67 -10.10
N VAL A 50 11.26 -13.58 -9.12
CA VAL A 50 11.08 -15.02 -9.37
C VAL A 50 9.74 -15.27 -10.05
N LEU A 51 8.65 -14.73 -9.52
CA LEU A 51 7.31 -14.93 -10.08
C LEU A 51 7.17 -14.29 -11.46
N ALA A 52 7.66 -13.07 -11.65
CA ALA A 52 7.61 -12.41 -12.95
C ALA A 52 8.46 -13.18 -13.98
N THR A 53 9.65 -13.66 -13.61
CA THR A 53 10.49 -14.46 -14.53
C THR A 53 9.85 -15.80 -14.87
N ALA A 54 9.23 -16.47 -13.89
CA ALA A 54 8.64 -17.80 -14.08
C ALA A 54 7.31 -17.78 -14.86
N LEU A 55 6.50 -16.72 -14.68
CA LEU A 55 5.13 -16.67 -15.18
C LEU A 55 4.93 -15.68 -16.35
N THR A 56 5.97 -14.95 -16.75
CA THR A 56 5.93 -14.03 -17.89
C THR A 56 7.00 -14.33 -18.93
N ARG A 57 6.93 -13.65 -20.07
CA ARG A 57 7.92 -13.79 -21.15
C ARG A 57 8.81 -12.56 -21.21
N ASP A 58 10.10 -12.79 -21.40
CA ASP A 58 11.09 -11.74 -21.67
C ASP A 58 11.06 -10.60 -20.63
N LEU A 59 11.02 -10.91 -19.33
CA LEU A 59 10.96 -9.89 -18.28
C LEU A 59 12.05 -8.80 -18.43
N PRO A 60 13.34 -9.13 -18.64
CA PRO A 60 14.37 -8.12 -18.85
C PRO A 60 14.09 -7.26 -20.09
N GLY A 61 13.68 -7.85 -21.21
CA GLY A 61 13.36 -7.11 -22.43
C GLY A 61 12.10 -6.24 -22.30
N VAL A 62 11.09 -6.71 -21.56
CA VAL A 62 9.89 -5.92 -21.23
C VAL A 62 10.28 -4.66 -20.46
N LEU A 63 11.12 -4.78 -19.43
CA LEU A 63 11.56 -3.63 -18.63
C LEU A 63 12.49 -2.70 -19.41
N ALA A 64 13.41 -3.25 -20.22
CA ALA A 64 14.36 -2.46 -21.01
C ALA A 64 13.71 -1.64 -22.14
N ARG A 65 12.53 -2.07 -22.63
CA ARG A 65 11.77 -1.34 -23.66
C ARG A 65 10.91 -0.19 -23.10
N GLN A 66 10.87 0.00 -21.78
CA GLN A 66 10.03 1.04 -21.18
C GLN A 66 10.66 2.42 -21.30
N ASP A 67 9.80 3.42 -21.45
CA ASP A 67 10.21 4.82 -21.34
C ASP A 67 10.69 5.13 -19.91
N PRO A 68 11.77 5.93 -19.74
CA PRO A 68 12.27 6.31 -18.42
C PRO A 68 11.21 6.96 -17.51
N ALA A 69 10.25 7.71 -18.06
CA ALA A 69 9.17 8.30 -17.28
C ALA A 69 8.21 7.23 -16.74
N THR A 70 7.89 6.18 -17.51
CA THR A 70 7.07 5.06 -17.04
C THR A 70 7.73 4.36 -15.85
N LEU A 71 9.02 4.04 -15.97
CA LEU A 71 9.78 3.43 -14.88
C LEU A 71 9.90 4.38 -13.69
N GLY A 72 10.20 5.65 -13.93
CA GLY A 72 10.35 6.68 -12.91
C GLY A 72 9.10 6.90 -12.07
N TRP A 73 7.93 7.04 -12.71
CA TRP A 73 6.65 7.19 -11.99
C TRP A 73 6.26 5.91 -11.24
N THR A 74 6.42 4.75 -11.87
CA THR A 74 6.11 3.44 -11.25
C THR A 74 6.97 3.23 -10.00
N TYR A 75 8.26 3.50 -10.11
CA TYR A 75 9.21 3.40 -9.00
C TYR A 75 8.93 4.45 -7.92
N GLY A 76 8.74 5.72 -8.31
CA GLY A 76 8.55 6.84 -7.39
C GLY A 76 7.31 6.68 -6.51
N PHE A 77 6.18 6.27 -7.10
CA PHE A 77 4.97 5.96 -6.33
C PHE A 77 5.14 4.70 -5.46
N GLY A 78 5.92 3.71 -5.92
CA GLY A 78 6.32 2.57 -5.09
C GLY A 78 7.13 2.99 -3.86
N ALA A 79 8.07 3.94 -4.02
CA ALA A 79 8.87 4.50 -2.93
C ALA A 79 8.00 5.23 -1.90
N LEU A 80 7.06 6.05 -2.36
CA LEU A 80 6.06 6.71 -1.51
C LEU A 80 5.23 5.69 -0.72
N TRP A 81 4.77 4.62 -1.38
CA TRP A 81 4.08 3.52 -0.69
C TRP A 81 4.94 2.90 0.42
N GLY A 82 6.23 2.67 0.18
CA GLY A 82 7.14 2.14 1.20
C GLY A 82 7.23 3.03 2.46
N LEU A 83 7.21 4.36 2.30
CA LEU A 83 7.13 5.31 3.42
C LEU A 83 5.78 5.22 4.16
N GLY A 84 4.70 5.01 3.43
CA GLY A 84 3.37 4.73 4.00
C GLY A 84 3.38 3.48 4.88
N GLY A 85 4.03 2.41 4.42
CA GLY A 85 4.19 1.16 5.17
C GLY A 85 5.02 1.31 6.46
N LEU A 86 6.12 2.06 6.42
CA LEU A 86 6.95 2.33 7.60
C LEU A 86 6.20 3.12 8.69
N SER A 87 5.37 4.08 8.29
CA SER A 87 4.57 4.90 9.20
C SER A 87 3.31 4.22 9.73
N PHE A 88 2.88 3.11 9.10
CA PHE A 88 1.70 2.36 9.51
C PHE A 88 1.83 1.78 10.93
N GLY A 89 2.96 1.14 11.23
CA GLY A 89 3.20 0.60 12.58
C GLY A 89 3.19 1.68 13.66
N LEU A 90 3.66 2.89 13.33
CA LEU A 90 3.64 4.04 14.24
C LEU A 90 2.21 4.56 14.47
N ALA A 91 1.35 4.55 13.43
CA ALA A 91 -0.06 4.87 13.58
C ALA A 91 -0.76 3.91 14.56
N LEU A 92 -0.50 2.60 14.43
CA LEU A 92 -1.05 1.59 15.35
C LEU A 92 -0.50 1.76 16.78
N ARG A 93 0.76 2.17 16.93
CA ARG A 93 1.40 2.41 18.23
C ARG A 93 0.78 3.60 18.97
N TYR A 94 0.37 4.66 18.26
CA TYR A 94 -0.24 5.85 18.87
C TYR A 94 -1.76 5.78 19.02
N LEU A 95 -2.48 5.11 18.11
CA LEU A 95 -3.95 5.03 18.12
C LEU A 95 -4.50 3.70 18.62
N GLY A 96 -3.68 2.66 18.67
CA GLY A 96 -4.12 1.28 18.89
C GLY A 96 -4.60 0.61 17.61
N LEU A 97 -4.76 -0.72 17.69
CA LEU A 97 -5.11 -1.54 16.53
C LEU A 97 -6.46 -1.15 15.91
N SER A 98 -7.51 -0.97 16.72
CA SER A 98 -8.85 -0.70 16.18
C SER A 98 -8.92 0.62 15.42
N LEU A 99 -8.51 1.72 16.06
CA LEU A 99 -8.61 3.06 15.48
C LEU A 99 -7.56 3.28 14.38
N GLY A 100 -6.31 2.83 14.62
CA GLY A 100 -5.22 2.98 13.65
C GLY A 100 -5.49 2.23 12.34
N MET A 101 -5.99 0.99 12.41
CA MET A 101 -6.34 0.21 11.22
C MET A 101 -7.50 0.87 10.45
N GLY A 102 -8.57 1.27 11.17
CA GLY A 102 -9.74 1.87 10.55
C GLY A 102 -9.42 3.16 9.79
N VAL A 103 -8.65 4.06 10.41
CA VAL A 103 -8.26 5.34 9.81
C VAL A 103 -7.29 5.14 8.66
N ALA A 104 -6.19 4.40 8.86
CA ALA A 104 -5.15 4.25 7.84
C ALA A 104 -5.64 3.48 6.61
N LEU A 105 -6.32 2.35 6.79
CA LEU A 105 -6.86 1.56 5.67
C LEU A 105 -7.98 2.30 4.95
N GLY A 106 -8.81 3.01 5.70
CA GLY A 106 -9.87 3.80 5.14
C GLY A 106 -9.37 4.97 4.28
N TYR A 107 -8.35 5.69 4.75
CA TYR A 107 -7.66 6.69 3.93
C TYR A 107 -7.02 6.06 2.70
N CYS A 108 -6.33 4.93 2.86
CA CYS A 108 -5.75 4.20 1.74
C CYS A 108 -6.79 3.81 0.68
N ALA A 109 -7.96 3.32 1.10
CA ALA A 109 -9.05 2.95 0.19
C ALA A 109 -9.64 4.17 -0.52
N ALA A 110 -9.95 5.24 0.22
CA ALA A 110 -10.54 6.45 -0.35
C ALA A 110 -9.57 7.17 -1.29
N PHE A 111 -8.34 7.45 -0.85
CA PHE A 111 -7.34 8.12 -1.67
C PHE A 111 -6.83 7.24 -2.80
N GLY A 112 -6.70 5.92 -2.59
CA GLY A 112 -6.30 4.97 -3.62
C GLY A 112 -7.28 4.89 -4.79
N THR A 113 -8.55 5.19 -4.52
CA THR A 113 -9.63 5.18 -5.51
C THR A 113 -9.87 6.55 -6.14
N LEU A 114 -9.95 7.61 -5.34
CA LEU A 114 -10.37 8.94 -5.80
C LEU A 114 -9.22 9.81 -6.31
N LEU A 115 -8.04 9.72 -5.69
CA LEU A 115 -6.95 10.63 -5.99
C LEU A 115 -6.34 10.43 -7.39
N PRO A 116 -6.18 9.21 -7.97
CA PRO A 116 -5.62 9.08 -9.31
C PRO A 116 -6.51 9.75 -10.39
N PRO A 117 -7.84 9.49 -10.45
CA PRO A 117 -8.74 10.18 -11.37
C PRO A 117 -8.84 11.69 -11.13
N LEU A 118 -8.72 12.14 -9.87
CA LEU A 118 -8.70 13.55 -9.52
C LEU A 118 -7.42 14.23 -10.03
N LEU A 119 -6.25 13.64 -9.80
CA LEU A 119 -4.97 14.18 -10.27
C LEU A 119 -4.89 14.24 -11.79
N LYS A 120 -5.48 13.27 -12.50
CA LYS A 120 -5.57 13.28 -13.97
C LYS A 120 -6.24 14.55 -14.51
N SER A 121 -7.22 15.09 -13.78
CA SER A 121 -7.90 16.34 -14.14
C SER A 121 -7.00 17.58 -14.04
N PHE A 122 -5.99 17.58 -13.14
CA PHE A 122 -5.05 18.68 -12.96
C PHE A 122 -3.72 18.48 -13.70
N LEU A 123 -3.33 17.23 -13.91
CA LEU A 123 -2.08 16.82 -14.55
C LEU A 123 -2.40 15.78 -15.63
N PRO A 124 -2.75 16.23 -16.85
CA PRO A 124 -3.17 15.35 -17.94
C PRO A 124 -2.11 14.32 -18.36
N ALA A 125 -0.84 14.58 -18.08
CA ALA A 125 0.28 13.70 -18.41
C ALA A 125 0.37 12.45 -17.52
N ILE A 126 -0.39 12.37 -16.41
CA ILE A 126 -0.34 11.18 -15.54
C ILE A 126 -1.02 10.01 -16.27
N PRO A 127 -0.41 8.81 -16.27
CA PRO A 127 -0.92 7.60 -16.94
C PRO A 127 -2.15 6.95 -16.26
N VAL A 128 -3.16 7.75 -15.89
CA VAL A 128 -4.46 7.30 -15.38
C VAL A 128 -5.47 7.31 -16.53
N ALA A 129 -6.26 6.24 -16.63
CA ALA A 129 -7.15 6.01 -17.78
C ALA A 129 -8.40 6.90 -17.76
N GLU A 130 -8.99 7.12 -16.58
CA GLU A 130 -10.26 7.83 -16.42
C GLU A 130 -10.10 9.00 -15.44
N THR A 131 -10.81 10.09 -15.71
CA THR A 131 -10.98 11.23 -14.82
C THR A 131 -12.17 11.02 -13.88
N LEU A 132 -12.22 11.81 -12.79
CA LEU A 132 -13.30 11.69 -11.82
C LEU A 132 -14.72 11.91 -12.43
N PRO A 133 -14.93 12.88 -13.35
CA PRO A 133 -16.22 13.04 -14.03
C PRO A 133 -16.62 11.82 -14.88
N GLU A 134 -15.67 11.19 -15.58
CA GLU A 134 -15.92 9.99 -16.39
C GLU A 134 -16.35 8.79 -15.53
N ILE A 135 -15.74 8.65 -14.34
CA ILE A 135 -16.14 7.65 -13.35
C ILE A 135 -17.56 7.94 -12.82
N ALA A 136 -17.91 9.21 -12.59
CA ALA A 136 -19.21 9.59 -12.02
C ALA A 136 -20.41 9.31 -12.95
N VAL A 137 -20.19 9.30 -14.27
CA VAL A 137 -21.26 9.03 -15.25
C VAL A 137 -21.42 7.54 -15.58
N SER A 138 -20.37 6.73 -15.36
CA SER A 138 -20.43 5.30 -15.65
C SER A 138 -21.10 4.51 -14.52
N ARG A 139 -21.91 3.50 -14.85
CA ARG A 139 -22.53 2.62 -13.83
C ARG A 139 -21.48 1.94 -12.93
N PRO A 140 -20.38 1.35 -13.44
CA PRO A 140 -19.34 0.76 -12.59
C PRO A 140 -18.64 1.79 -11.69
N GLY A 141 -18.43 3.01 -12.20
CA GLY A 141 -17.85 4.09 -11.44
C GLY A 141 -18.76 4.59 -10.33
N GLN A 142 -20.08 4.71 -10.57
CA GLN A 142 -21.07 5.04 -9.53
C GLN A 142 -21.08 4.01 -8.39
N VAL A 143 -21.03 2.72 -8.71
CA VAL A 143 -20.93 1.65 -7.68
C VAL A 143 -19.62 1.78 -6.89
N THR A 144 -18.51 2.08 -7.56
CA THR A 144 -17.21 2.33 -6.93
C THR A 144 -17.26 3.53 -5.98
N LEU A 145 -17.83 4.67 -6.43
CA LEU A 145 -17.99 5.88 -5.63
C LEU A 145 -18.91 5.67 -4.42
N ALA A 146 -20.00 4.92 -4.59
CA ALA A 146 -20.86 4.52 -3.48
C ALA A 146 -20.10 3.68 -2.44
N GLY A 147 -19.28 2.73 -2.89
CA GLY A 147 -18.38 1.97 -2.02
C GLY A 147 -17.39 2.85 -1.25
N VAL A 148 -16.79 3.84 -1.91
CA VAL A 148 -15.91 4.82 -1.25
C VAL A 148 -16.67 5.64 -0.21
N ALA A 149 -17.88 6.11 -0.52
CA ALA A 149 -18.71 6.85 0.44
C ALA A 149 -19.03 6.02 1.69
N VAL A 150 -19.37 4.73 1.53
CA VAL A 150 -19.58 3.80 2.64
C VAL A 150 -18.29 3.62 3.45
N CYS A 151 -17.13 3.47 2.80
CA CYS A 151 -15.84 3.39 3.48
C CYS A 151 -15.57 4.65 4.32
N LEU A 152 -15.75 5.84 3.75
CA LEU A 152 -15.57 7.12 4.44
C LEU A 152 -16.51 7.28 5.64
N ALA A 153 -17.78 6.88 5.50
CA ALA A 153 -18.72 6.88 6.61
C ALA A 153 -18.28 5.92 7.73
N GLY A 154 -17.81 4.71 7.39
CA GLY A 154 -17.27 3.76 8.35
C GLY A 154 -16.06 4.29 9.13
N ILE A 155 -15.14 4.98 8.44
CA ILE A 155 -14.00 5.65 9.09
C ILE A 155 -14.47 6.74 10.03
N ALA A 156 -15.41 7.58 9.59
CA ALA A 156 -15.94 8.68 10.40
C ALA A 156 -16.56 8.14 11.69
N VAL A 157 -17.37 7.07 11.61
CA VAL A 157 -17.96 6.42 12.77
C VAL A 157 -16.88 5.83 13.69
N ALA A 158 -15.89 5.13 13.13
CA ALA A 158 -14.79 4.56 13.92
C ALA A 158 -13.93 5.64 14.61
N ALA A 159 -13.66 6.74 13.92
CA ALA A 159 -12.92 7.87 14.45
C ALA A 159 -13.69 8.59 15.56
N LEU A 160 -15.00 8.80 15.37
CA LEU A 160 -15.89 9.38 16.39
C LEU A 160 -15.96 8.48 17.63
N ALA A 161 -16.15 7.18 17.45
CA ALA A 161 -16.14 6.22 18.56
C ALA A 161 -14.79 6.23 19.32
N GLY A 162 -13.68 6.29 18.58
CA GLY A 162 -12.34 6.43 19.16
C GLY A 162 -12.15 7.72 19.96
N LEU A 163 -12.64 8.85 19.44
CA LEU A 163 -12.58 10.16 20.09
C LEU A 163 -13.47 10.22 21.35
N THR A 164 -14.67 9.65 21.30
CA THR A 164 -15.57 9.58 22.46
C THR A 164 -14.96 8.73 23.56
N LYS A 165 -14.46 7.53 23.22
CA LYS A 165 -13.72 6.67 24.14
C LYS A 165 -12.53 7.41 24.76
N GLU A 166 -11.78 8.17 23.97
CA GLU A 166 -10.69 8.99 24.50
C GLU A 166 -11.21 10.05 25.47
N ARG A 167 -12.30 10.77 25.17
CA ARG A 167 -12.83 11.81 26.07
C ARG A 167 -13.31 11.24 27.40
N GLU A 168 -13.87 10.04 27.39
CA GLU A 168 -14.46 9.38 28.56
C GLU A 168 -13.44 8.62 29.43
N MET A 169 -12.29 8.21 28.87
CA MET A 169 -11.31 7.43 29.62
C MET A 169 -10.44 8.30 30.56
N PRO A 170 -10.27 7.91 31.84
CA PRO A 170 -9.29 8.51 32.73
C PRO A 170 -7.86 8.40 32.17
N ALA A 171 -7.02 9.42 32.39
CA ALA A 171 -5.65 9.46 31.88
C ALA A 171 -4.80 8.23 32.27
N ALA A 172 -5.05 7.66 33.46
CA ALA A 172 -4.38 6.45 33.94
C ALA A 172 -4.75 5.20 33.11
N GLN A 173 -6.02 5.05 32.72
CA GLN A 173 -6.47 3.91 31.89
C GLN A 173 -6.02 4.04 30.43
N LYS A 174 -5.89 5.27 29.91
CA LYS A 174 -5.33 5.51 28.57
C LYS A 174 -3.91 4.97 28.43
N ARG A 175 -3.07 5.25 29.44
CA ARG A 175 -1.66 4.80 29.47
C ARG A 175 -1.51 3.30 29.77
N GLN A 176 -2.43 2.70 30.50
CA GLN A 176 -2.42 1.25 30.75
C GLN A 176 -2.71 0.42 29.50
N ALA A 177 -3.58 0.89 28.60
CA ALA A 177 -3.92 0.15 27.38
C ALA A 177 -2.85 0.28 26.29
N ILE A 178 -2.24 1.47 26.13
CA ILE A 178 -1.18 1.74 25.14
C ILE A 178 -0.22 2.76 25.78
N ALA A 179 1.01 2.32 26.06
CA ALA A 179 2.01 3.12 26.76
C ALA A 179 2.32 4.47 26.08
N GLU A 180 2.19 4.52 24.75
CA GLU A 180 2.49 5.69 23.93
C GLU A 180 1.27 6.32 23.28
N PHE A 181 0.06 6.06 23.80
CA PHE A 181 -1.15 6.59 23.18
C PHE A 181 -1.10 8.11 23.00
N ASN A 182 -1.36 8.58 21.78
CA ASN A 182 -1.48 9.99 21.47
C ASN A 182 -2.38 10.19 20.24
N PHE A 183 -3.59 10.70 20.46
CA PHE A 183 -4.57 10.82 19.39
C PHE A 183 -4.14 11.76 18.27
N GLY A 184 -3.67 12.97 18.59
CA GLY A 184 -3.29 13.96 17.57
C GLY A 184 -2.10 13.49 16.71
N LYS A 185 -1.04 12.99 17.35
CA LYS A 185 0.12 12.42 16.62
C LYS A 185 -0.29 11.18 15.83
N GLY A 186 -1.09 10.31 16.45
CA GLY A 186 -1.56 9.09 15.82
C GLY A 186 -2.41 9.35 14.60
N LEU A 187 -3.34 10.31 14.65
CA LEU A 187 -4.20 10.69 13.53
C LEU A 187 -3.37 11.26 12.38
N LEU A 188 -2.42 12.16 12.67
CA LEU A 188 -1.53 12.73 11.66
C LEU A 188 -0.69 11.65 10.96
N VAL A 189 -0.10 10.73 11.73
CA VAL A 189 0.68 9.62 11.21
C VAL A 189 -0.19 8.63 10.44
N ALA A 190 -1.41 8.34 10.90
CA ALA A 190 -2.35 7.46 10.21
C ALA A 190 -2.82 8.06 8.87
N THR A 191 -3.08 9.36 8.81
CA THR A 191 -3.42 10.07 7.57
C THR A 191 -2.26 10.05 6.59
N PHE A 192 -1.05 10.38 7.05
CA PHE A 192 0.16 10.29 6.24
C PHE A 192 0.38 8.88 5.70
N SER A 193 0.29 7.86 6.56
CA SER A 193 0.44 6.46 6.20
C SER A 193 -0.61 6.02 5.18
N GLY A 194 -1.89 6.34 5.40
CA GLY A 194 -2.97 5.99 4.49
C GLY A 194 -2.85 6.62 3.11
N ILE A 195 -2.56 7.92 3.04
CA ILE A 195 -2.38 8.64 1.77
C ILE A 195 -1.16 8.10 1.01
N LEU A 196 -0.02 7.90 1.69
CA LEU A 196 1.15 7.35 1.02
C LEU A 196 0.95 5.88 0.62
N SER A 197 0.21 5.10 1.40
CA SER A 197 -0.11 3.72 1.04
C SER A 197 -0.94 3.64 -0.24
N ALA A 198 -1.81 4.63 -0.49
CA ALA A 198 -2.57 4.74 -1.75
C ALA A 198 -1.65 4.87 -2.98
N CYS A 199 -0.42 5.35 -2.83
CA CYS A 199 0.53 5.45 -3.94
C CYS A 199 0.84 4.09 -4.57
N PHE A 200 0.62 2.95 -3.90
CA PHE A 200 0.74 1.63 -4.55
C PHE A 200 -0.21 1.50 -5.75
N SER A 201 -1.45 1.97 -5.61
CA SER A 201 -2.43 2.00 -6.69
C SER A 201 -1.95 2.88 -7.85
N PHE A 202 -1.30 4.01 -7.54
CA PHE A 202 -0.77 4.93 -8.56
C PHE A 202 0.40 4.31 -9.29
N ALA A 203 1.28 3.63 -8.55
CA ALA A 203 2.41 2.91 -9.10
C ALA A 203 1.95 1.82 -10.07
N LEU A 204 0.92 1.04 -9.70
CA LEU A 204 0.34 0.02 -10.57
C LEU A 204 -0.32 0.59 -11.84
N THR A 205 -0.91 1.77 -11.73
CA THR A 205 -1.54 2.49 -12.84
C THR A 205 -0.48 3.08 -13.77
N ALA A 206 0.57 3.70 -13.20
CA ALA A 206 1.72 4.19 -13.95
C ALA A 206 2.50 3.09 -14.66
N GLY A 207 2.50 1.88 -14.11
CA GLY A 207 3.11 0.69 -14.71
C GLY A 207 2.24 0.00 -15.77
N ASN A 208 1.08 0.54 -16.17
CA ASN A 208 0.24 -0.07 -17.21
C ASN A 208 0.97 -0.32 -18.54
N PRO A 209 1.79 0.61 -19.08
CA PRO A 209 2.57 0.37 -20.31
C PRO A 209 3.54 -0.83 -20.20
N ILE A 210 4.05 -1.11 -18.99
CA ILE A 210 4.89 -2.29 -18.72
C ILE A 210 4.07 -3.57 -18.94
N GLY A 211 2.83 -3.60 -18.44
CA GLY A 211 1.93 -4.74 -18.62
C GLY A 211 1.47 -4.91 -20.07
N GLU A 212 1.24 -3.81 -20.79
CA GLU A 212 0.91 -3.85 -22.23
C GLU A 212 2.07 -4.43 -23.05
N THR A 213 3.30 -4.01 -22.75
CA THR A 213 4.51 -4.55 -23.37
C THR A 213 4.68 -6.04 -23.05
N ALA A 214 4.40 -6.46 -21.81
CA ALA A 214 4.40 -7.87 -21.43
C ALA A 214 3.38 -8.69 -22.24
N ARG A 215 2.19 -8.15 -22.50
CA ARG A 215 1.19 -8.83 -23.35
C ARG A 215 1.65 -8.92 -24.79
N ALA A 216 2.25 -7.85 -25.32
CA ALA A 216 2.77 -7.82 -26.69
C ALA A 216 3.89 -8.85 -26.93
N THR A 217 4.65 -9.22 -25.88
CA THR A 217 5.67 -10.29 -25.93
C THR A 217 5.09 -11.70 -25.73
N GLY A 218 3.76 -11.84 -25.66
CA GLY A 218 3.06 -13.11 -25.53
C GLY A 218 2.89 -13.60 -24.09
N THR A 219 3.07 -12.75 -23.08
CA THR A 219 2.72 -13.09 -21.70
C THR A 219 1.19 -13.25 -21.58
N PRO A 220 0.69 -14.31 -20.94
CA PRO A 220 -0.75 -14.48 -20.70
C PRO A 220 -1.34 -13.28 -19.95
N ALA A 221 -2.57 -12.90 -20.31
CA ALA A 221 -3.27 -11.75 -19.72
C ALA A 221 -3.36 -11.80 -18.17
N LEU A 222 -3.40 -12.99 -17.59
CA LEU A 222 -3.40 -13.19 -16.14
C LEU A 222 -2.11 -12.71 -15.47
N TRP A 223 -0.97 -12.88 -16.15
CA TRP A 223 0.36 -12.65 -15.59
C TRP A 223 1.01 -11.34 -16.05
N SER A 224 0.39 -10.62 -16.98
CA SER A 224 0.94 -9.37 -17.51
C SER A 224 1.05 -8.25 -16.47
N GLY A 225 0.42 -8.39 -15.31
CA GLY A 225 0.57 -7.47 -14.18
C GLY A 225 1.83 -7.70 -13.33
N LEU A 226 2.52 -8.83 -13.48
CA LEU A 226 3.70 -9.15 -12.65
C LEU A 226 4.92 -8.26 -12.92
N PRO A 227 5.27 -7.90 -14.18
CA PRO A 227 6.46 -7.09 -14.45
C PRO A 227 6.39 -5.70 -13.83
N LYS A 228 5.21 -5.07 -13.74
CA LYS A 228 5.07 -3.80 -13.04
C LYS A 228 5.31 -3.93 -11.54
N LEU A 229 4.91 -5.04 -10.90
CA LEU A 229 5.16 -5.26 -9.47
C LEU A 229 6.65 -5.26 -9.14
N VAL A 230 7.52 -5.73 -10.05
CA VAL A 230 8.97 -5.66 -9.89
C VAL A 230 9.42 -4.21 -9.65
N VAL A 231 8.95 -3.28 -10.47
CA VAL A 231 9.35 -1.86 -10.39
C VAL A 231 8.72 -1.18 -9.17
N VAL A 232 7.43 -1.43 -8.90
CA VAL A 232 6.72 -0.86 -7.75
C VAL A 232 7.37 -1.28 -6.43
N LEU A 233 7.58 -2.59 -6.26
CA LEU A 233 8.11 -3.15 -5.03
C LEU A 233 9.59 -2.79 -4.82
N TRP A 234 10.34 -2.59 -5.90
CA TRP A 234 11.71 -2.08 -5.79
C TRP A 234 11.75 -0.65 -5.24
N GLY A 235 10.83 0.22 -5.67
CA GLY A 235 10.66 1.54 -5.07
C GLY A 235 10.37 1.47 -3.56
N GLY A 236 9.40 0.63 -3.16
CA GLY A 236 9.06 0.42 -1.76
C GLY A 236 10.20 -0.18 -0.94
N PHE A 237 10.96 -1.09 -1.54
CA PHE A 237 12.17 -1.66 -0.94
C PHE A 237 13.20 -0.59 -0.66
N THR A 238 13.48 0.34 -1.60
CA THR A 238 14.49 1.38 -1.40
C THR A 238 14.22 2.23 -0.16
N THR A 239 12.99 2.68 0.06
CA THR A 239 12.69 3.52 1.23
C THR A 239 12.79 2.75 2.54
N ASN A 240 12.36 1.48 2.54
CA ASN A 240 12.54 0.59 3.69
C ASN A 240 14.02 0.27 3.96
N PHE A 241 14.79 0.00 2.91
CA PHE A 241 16.23 -0.28 3.00
C PHE A 241 16.99 0.90 3.59
N LEU A 242 16.78 2.12 3.07
CA LEU A 242 17.41 3.34 3.58
C LEU A 242 17.04 3.60 5.05
N TRP A 243 15.78 3.37 5.42
CA TRP A 243 15.33 3.53 6.80
C TRP A 243 15.95 2.49 7.74
N CYS A 244 15.98 1.22 7.34
CA CYS A 244 16.62 0.16 8.11
C CYS A 244 18.13 0.41 8.27
N LEU A 245 18.84 0.85 7.22
CA LEU A 245 20.26 1.23 7.32
C LEU A 245 20.47 2.38 8.32
N PHE A 246 19.61 3.39 8.27
CA PHE A 246 19.67 4.49 9.23
C PHE A 246 19.46 4.00 10.67
N LEU A 247 18.50 3.10 10.90
CA LEU A 247 18.27 2.51 12.23
C LEU A 247 19.43 1.64 12.67
N HIS A 248 20.03 0.85 11.78
CA HIS A 248 21.21 0.05 12.07
C HIS A 248 22.39 0.92 12.54
N ALA A 249 22.66 2.00 11.82
CA ALA A 249 23.71 2.95 12.21
C ALA A 249 23.40 3.64 13.54
N ARG A 250 22.13 3.98 13.80
CA ARG A 250 21.71 4.66 15.03
C ARG A 250 21.70 3.74 16.25
N HIS A 251 21.31 2.49 16.10
CA HIS A 251 21.15 1.54 17.21
C HIS A 251 22.37 0.63 17.41
N GLY A 252 23.32 0.61 16.47
CA GLY A 252 24.48 -0.26 16.53
C GLY A 252 24.12 -1.74 16.35
N THR A 253 23.14 -2.02 15.49
CA THR A 253 22.56 -3.36 15.26
C THR A 253 22.97 -3.97 13.91
N ALA A 254 23.95 -3.35 13.24
CA ALA A 254 24.52 -3.81 11.97
C ALA A 254 25.45 -5.02 12.16
#